data_AF-A0A7V1HVP1-F1
#
_entry.id   AF-A0A7V1HVP1-F1
#
_cell.length_a   1.000
_cell.length_b   1.000
_cell.length_c   1.000
_cell.angle_alpha   90.00
_cell.angle_beta   90.00
_cell.angle_gamma   90.00
#
_symmetry.space_group_name_H-M   'P 1'
#
loop_
_entity.id
_entity.type
_entity.pdbx_description
1 polymer ?
#
loop_
_entity_poly.entity_id
_entity_poly.type
_entity_poly.pdbx_seq_one_letter_code
_entity_poly.pdbx_strand_id
1 'polypeptide(L)'
;MLLVSCSVFKDGIISLNRKDFNGTNLKIDGYFYRNLKSDIPSINIYFFYRNGVALYGRATPISELTQVEETYISGEFDALSQKSKTGWGVFEIKGTRISFETWEPSSGGPVETVVRSGEILNDTTFVIEKFFNNYDGKTSVGNDTFYFHQFSPKPDSTNTFIN
;
A
#
# COMPACT_ATOMS: atom_id res chain seq x y z
N MET A 1 34.13 -17.34 -26.58
CA MET A 1 32.94 -16.47 -26.46
C MET A 1 32.15 -16.97 -25.25
N LEU A 2 32.34 -16.33 -24.09
CA LEU A 2 31.65 -16.71 -22.85
C LEU A 2 30.22 -16.16 -22.92
N LEU A 3 29.24 -17.05 -22.81
CA LEU A 3 27.82 -16.73 -22.73
C LEU A 3 27.56 -15.97 -21.43
N VAL A 4 27.09 -14.73 -21.55
CA VAL A 4 26.60 -13.92 -20.43
C VAL A 4 25.32 -14.60 -19.92
N SER A 5 25.38 -15.13 -18.70
CA SER A 5 24.21 -15.62 -17.97
C SER A 5 23.22 -14.47 -17.81
N CYS A 6 22.11 -14.52 -18.54
CA CYS A 6 20.97 -13.63 -18.33
C CYS A 6 20.30 -14.07 -17.02
N SER A 7 20.69 -13.47 -15.90
CA SER A 7 19.93 -13.59 -14.66
C SER A 7 18.59 -12.90 -14.90
N VAL A 8 17.55 -13.70 -15.13
CA VAL A 8 16.16 -13.21 -15.13
C VAL A 8 15.91 -12.66 -13.74
N PHE A 9 15.91 -11.34 -13.61
CA PHE A 9 15.52 -10.67 -12.38
C PHE A 9 14.06 -11.06 -12.10
N LYS A 10 13.83 -11.77 -11.00
CA LYS A 10 12.49 -12.10 -10.55
C LYS A 10 12.06 -11.02 -9.59
N ASP A 11 10.85 -10.52 -9.77
CA ASP A 11 10.28 -9.60 -8.81
C ASP A 11 10.11 -10.24 -7.42
N GLY A 12 10.04 -9.39 -6.40
CA GLY A 12 9.71 -9.78 -5.04
C GLY A 12 8.35 -10.48 -4.95
N ILE A 13 8.26 -11.44 -4.03
CA ILE A 13 7.05 -12.17 -3.71
C ILE A 13 6.51 -11.61 -2.40
N ILE A 14 5.20 -11.38 -2.33
CA ILE A 14 4.53 -10.98 -1.10
C ILE A 14 4.74 -12.08 -0.05
N SER A 15 5.37 -11.73 1.06
CA SER A 15 5.70 -12.62 2.17
C SER A 15 4.52 -12.81 3.14
N LEU A 16 3.63 -11.82 3.25
CA LEU A 16 2.42 -11.90 4.06
C LEU A 16 1.34 -12.74 3.37
N ASN A 17 0.69 -13.61 4.14
CA ASN A 17 -0.45 -14.35 3.62
C ASN A 17 -1.69 -13.46 3.60
N ARG A 18 -2.33 -13.35 2.43
CA ARG A 18 -3.65 -12.73 2.30
C ARG A 18 -4.66 -13.44 3.20
N LYS A 19 -5.41 -12.66 3.97
CA LYS A 19 -6.52 -13.15 4.81
C LYS A 19 -7.64 -12.14 4.81
N ASP A 20 -8.88 -12.63 4.77
CA ASP A 20 -10.04 -11.76 4.89
C ASP A 20 -10.03 -11.01 6.23
N PHE A 21 -10.31 -9.71 6.15
CA PHE A 21 -10.48 -8.84 7.30
C PHE A 21 -11.96 -8.78 7.68
N ASN A 22 -12.28 -9.46 8.78
CA ASN A 22 -13.61 -9.48 9.40
C ASN A 22 -13.66 -8.71 10.73
N GLY A 23 -12.62 -7.94 11.04
CA GLY A 23 -12.53 -7.17 12.28
C GLY A 23 -13.28 -5.84 12.23
N THR A 24 -13.42 -5.23 13.40
CA THR A 24 -14.00 -3.87 13.58
C THR A 24 -13.01 -2.92 14.24
N ASN A 25 -11.78 -3.36 14.46
CA ASN A 25 -10.71 -2.58 15.08
C ASN A 25 -10.06 -1.57 14.12
N LEU A 26 -10.44 -1.58 12.84
CA LEU A 26 -10.02 -0.60 11.85
C LEU A 26 -11.16 -0.33 10.87
N LYS A 27 -11.52 0.94 10.66
CA LYS A 27 -12.47 1.35 9.62
C LYS A 27 -11.84 1.16 8.25
N ILE A 28 -12.58 0.58 7.30
CA ILE A 28 -12.08 0.31 5.95
C ILE A 28 -13.08 0.75 4.86
N ASP A 29 -14.08 1.54 5.22
CA ASP A 29 -15.06 2.21 4.36
C ASP A 29 -14.55 3.58 3.87
N GLY A 30 -13.27 3.62 3.52
CA GLY A 30 -12.55 4.81 3.04
C GLY A 30 -11.09 4.49 2.77
N TYR A 31 -10.22 5.46 2.96
CA TYR A 31 -8.76 5.29 2.86
C TYR A 31 -8.05 5.83 4.09
N PHE A 32 -6.81 5.39 4.29
CA PHE A 32 -5.89 5.97 5.25
C PHE A 32 -4.85 6.82 4.54
N TYR A 33 -4.45 7.92 5.16
CA TYR A 33 -3.39 8.75 4.65
C TYR A 33 -2.38 9.15 5.72
N ARG A 34 -1.13 9.36 5.32
CA ARG A 34 -0.12 10.04 6.14
C ARG A 34 0.35 11.31 5.44
N ASN A 35 0.72 12.32 6.22
CA ASN A 35 1.37 13.52 5.69
C ASN A 35 2.81 13.21 5.27
N LEU A 36 3.22 13.78 4.14
CA LEU A 36 4.60 13.72 3.64
C LEU A 36 5.35 14.97 4.06
N LYS A 37 6.62 14.78 4.43
CA LYS A 37 7.54 15.90 4.65
C LYS A 37 8.04 16.38 3.28
N SER A 38 7.38 17.38 2.72
CA SER A 38 7.71 18.01 1.44
C SER A 38 7.41 19.50 1.51
N ASP A 39 8.06 20.30 0.67
CA ASP A 39 7.81 21.74 0.53
C ASP A 39 6.36 22.03 0.12
N ILE A 40 5.77 21.10 -0.65
CA ILE A 40 4.35 21.12 -1.00
C ILE A 40 3.62 20.15 -0.06
N PRO A 41 2.66 20.62 0.77
CA PRO A 41 1.87 19.75 1.63
C PRO A 41 1.24 18.62 0.82
N SER A 42 1.67 17.39 1.08
CA SER A 42 1.30 16.21 0.31
C SER A 42 0.98 15.05 1.25
N ILE A 43 0.19 14.10 0.77
CA ILE A 43 -0.21 12.91 1.50
C ILE A 43 0.08 11.63 0.71
N ASN A 44 0.28 10.52 1.41
CA ASN A 44 0.29 9.18 0.82
C ASN A 44 -1.01 8.46 1.20
N ILE A 45 -1.74 7.96 0.21
CA ILE A 45 -3.05 7.30 0.38
C ILE A 45 -2.90 5.78 0.28
N TYR A 46 -3.60 5.05 1.16
CA TYR A 46 -3.72 3.59 1.12
C TYR A 46 -5.17 3.15 1.35
N PHE A 47 -5.64 2.23 0.53
CA PHE A 47 -6.92 1.55 0.69
C PHE A 47 -6.70 0.15 1.28
N PHE A 48 -7.56 -0.22 2.23
CA PHE A 48 -7.62 -1.58 2.79
C PHE A 48 -8.99 -2.18 2.52
N TYR A 49 -9.04 -3.48 2.22
CA TYR A 49 -10.25 -4.16 1.77
C TYR A 49 -10.61 -5.37 2.63
N ARG A 50 -11.89 -5.73 2.67
CA ARG A 50 -12.37 -6.90 3.44
C ARG A 50 -11.72 -8.20 3.00
N ASN A 51 -11.26 -8.29 1.76
CA ASN A 51 -10.61 -9.48 1.22
C ASN A 51 -9.09 -9.55 1.51
N GLY A 52 -8.58 -8.71 2.42
CA GLY A 52 -7.17 -8.69 2.82
C GLY A 52 -6.24 -7.95 1.86
N VAL A 53 -6.76 -7.36 0.78
CA VAL A 53 -5.96 -6.58 -0.17
C VAL A 53 -5.65 -5.20 0.42
N ALA A 54 -4.43 -4.73 0.16
CA ALA A 54 -4.00 -3.35 0.32
C ALA A 54 -3.67 -2.75 -1.05
N LEU A 55 -4.02 -1.48 -1.25
CA LEU A 55 -3.72 -0.76 -2.48
C LEU A 55 -3.19 0.63 -2.17
N TYR A 56 -2.00 0.93 -2.65
CA TYR A 56 -1.45 2.27 -2.64
C TYR A 56 -2.23 3.16 -3.62
N GLY A 57 -2.85 4.20 -3.10
CA GLY A 57 -3.74 5.09 -3.84
C GLY A 57 -3.04 6.14 -4.67
N ARG A 58 -1.93 6.71 -4.15
CA ARG A 58 -0.99 7.70 -4.77
C ARG A 58 -0.40 8.63 -3.70
N ALA A 59 0.72 9.26 -4.04
CA ALA A 59 1.27 10.43 -3.35
C ALA A 59 0.71 11.69 -4.01
N THR A 60 -0.01 12.51 -3.25
CA THR A 60 -0.85 13.57 -3.81
C THR A 60 -0.64 14.87 -3.03
N PRO A 61 -0.37 16.01 -3.69
CA PRO A 61 -0.50 17.32 -3.08
C PRO A 61 -1.92 17.52 -2.54
N ILE A 62 -2.08 18.04 -1.33
CA ILE A 62 -3.40 18.21 -0.71
C ILE A 62 -4.32 19.08 -1.59
N SER A 63 -3.75 20.04 -2.31
CA SER A 63 -4.48 20.89 -3.27
C SER A 63 -5.09 20.14 -4.45
N GLU A 64 -4.61 18.94 -4.76
CA GLU A 64 -5.07 18.09 -5.87
C GLU A 64 -5.93 16.92 -5.40
N LEU A 65 -6.21 16.82 -4.09
CA LEU A 65 -6.89 15.66 -3.51
C LEU A 65 -8.25 15.39 -4.18
N THR A 66 -9.07 16.42 -4.36
CA THR A 66 -10.38 16.28 -5.01
C THR A 66 -10.26 15.73 -6.44
N GLN A 67 -9.28 16.20 -7.21
CA GLN A 67 -9.06 15.70 -8.57
C GLN A 67 -8.61 14.24 -8.56
N VAL A 68 -7.74 13.86 -7.62
CA VAL A 68 -7.33 12.45 -7.47
C VAL A 68 -8.50 11.57 -7.05
N GLU A 69 -9.35 12.04 -6.14
CA GLU A 69 -10.57 11.33 -5.74
C GLU A 69 -11.54 11.13 -6.92
N GLU A 70 -11.68 12.11 -7.82
CA GLU A 70 -12.46 11.95 -9.05
C GLU A 70 -11.94 10.80 -9.92
N THR A 71 -10.63 10.55 -9.97
CA THR A 71 -10.05 9.40 -10.70
C THR A 71 -10.37 8.05 -10.05
N TYR A 72 -10.57 8.02 -8.73
CA TYR A 72 -11.05 6.82 -8.02
C TYR A 72 -12.52 6.56 -8.36
N ILE A 73 -13.33 7.62 -8.38
CA ILE A 73 -14.77 7.51 -8.66
C ILE A 73 -15.05 7.14 -10.11
N SER A 74 -14.28 7.72 -11.05
CA SER A 74 -14.47 7.49 -12.49
C SER A 74 -13.98 6.13 -12.98
N GLY A 75 -13.20 5.40 -12.17
CA GLY A 75 -12.52 4.16 -12.55
C GLY A 75 -11.26 4.37 -13.39
N GLU A 76 -10.85 5.61 -13.64
CA GLU A 76 -9.59 5.91 -14.32
C GLU A 76 -8.39 5.33 -13.55
N PHE A 77 -8.41 5.45 -12.23
CA PHE A 77 -7.37 4.88 -11.37
C PHE A 77 -7.34 3.35 -11.45
N ASP A 78 -8.50 2.68 -11.49
CA ASP A 78 -8.57 1.21 -11.64
C ASP A 78 -7.92 0.75 -12.95
N ALA A 79 -8.23 1.44 -14.05
CA ALA A 79 -7.66 1.14 -15.36
C ALA A 79 -6.13 1.31 -15.40
N LEU A 80 -5.56 2.15 -14.53
CA LEU A 80 -4.12 2.33 -14.38
C LEU A 80 -3.51 1.31 -13.42
N SER A 81 -4.11 1.13 -12.25
CA SER A 81 -3.59 0.26 -11.20
C SER A 81 -3.60 -1.21 -11.62
N GLN A 82 -4.57 -1.66 -12.43
CA GLN A 82 -4.62 -3.05 -12.90
C GLN A 82 -3.53 -3.41 -13.92
N LYS A 83 -2.82 -2.42 -14.48
CA LYS A 83 -1.75 -2.65 -15.47
C LYS A 83 -0.41 -3.02 -14.84
N SER A 84 -0.23 -2.77 -13.55
CA SER A 84 1.02 -3.03 -12.84
C SER A 84 0.74 -3.49 -11.42
N LYS A 85 1.51 -4.46 -10.93
CA LYS A 85 1.43 -4.88 -9.54
C LYS A 85 1.97 -3.84 -8.55
N THR A 86 2.72 -2.83 -9.03
CA THR A 86 3.21 -1.74 -8.17
C THR A 86 2.05 -1.10 -7.40
N GLY A 87 2.22 -0.96 -6.09
CA GLY A 87 1.22 -0.41 -5.18
C GLY A 87 0.20 -1.44 -4.68
N TRP A 88 0.03 -2.58 -5.35
CA TRP A 88 -0.77 -3.68 -4.82
C TRP A 88 -0.05 -4.37 -3.68
N GLY A 89 -0.83 -4.95 -2.78
CA GLY A 89 -0.32 -5.63 -1.62
C GLY A 89 -1.39 -6.32 -0.81
N VAL A 90 -0.99 -6.81 0.36
CA VAL A 90 -1.89 -7.42 1.34
C VAL A 90 -1.70 -6.75 2.69
N PHE A 91 -2.71 -6.82 3.54
CA PHE A 91 -2.61 -6.44 4.94
C PHE A 91 -3.18 -7.52 5.84
N GLU A 92 -2.70 -7.53 7.09
CA GLU A 92 -3.27 -8.32 8.16
C GLU A 92 -3.32 -7.50 9.44
N ILE A 93 -4.27 -7.85 10.31
CA ILE A 93 -4.39 -7.28 11.64
C ILE A 93 -4.38 -8.41 12.66
N LYS A 94 -3.50 -8.30 13.66
CA LYS A 94 -3.34 -9.26 14.75
C LYS A 94 -3.43 -8.52 16.08
N GLY A 95 -4.59 -8.61 16.74
CA GLY A 95 -4.86 -7.82 17.95
C GLY A 95 -4.87 -6.32 17.63
N THR A 96 -3.96 -5.57 18.25
CA THR A 96 -3.76 -4.13 17.98
C THR A 96 -2.69 -3.87 16.93
N ARG A 97 -2.06 -4.90 16.35
CA ARG A 97 -1.00 -4.71 15.35
C ARG A 97 -1.54 -4.77 13.93
N ILE A 98 -1.14 -3.79 13.12
CA ILE A 98 -1.34 -3.78 11.66
C ILE A 98 -0.01 -4.09 10.98
N SER A 99 -0.07 -4.91 9.94
CA SER A 99 1.01 -5.11 8.98
C SER A 99 0.46 -5.05 7.58
N PHE A 100 1.14 -4.37 6.66
CA PHE A 100 0.81 -4.45 5.24
C PHE A 100 2.08 -4.46 4.39
N GLU A 101 2.02 -5.16 3.28
CA GLU A 101 3.14 -5.36 2.37
C GLU A 101 2.69 -5.02 0.96
N THR A 102 3.40 -4.12 0.29
CA THR A 102 3.13 -3.69 -1.08
C THR A 102 4.35 -3.82 -1.95
N TRP A 103 4.13 -4.04 -3.25
CA TRP A 103 5.16 -3.87 -4.27
C TRP A 103 5.48 -2.39 -4.47
N GLU A 104 6.75 -2.01 -4.34
CA GLU A 104 7.23 -0.64 -4.48
C GLU A 104 7.86 -0.41 -5.86
N PRO A 105 7.76 0.81 -6.42
CA PRO A 105 8.35 1.13 -7.72
C PRO A 105 9.88 0.93 -7.71
N SER A 106 10.41 0.44 -8.84
CA SER A 106 11.84 0.26 -9.09
C SER A 106 12.32 1.07 -10.31
N SER A 107 13.56 1.52 -10.30
CA SER A 107 14.17 2.21 -11.44
C SER A 107 14.80 1.21 -12.42
N GLY A 108 13.96 0.52 -13.20
CA GLY A 108 14.40 -0.38 -14.28
C GLY A 108 14.87 -1.77 -13.84
N GLY A 109 14.60 -2.16 -12.59
CA GLY A 109 14.89 -3.48 -12.03
C GLY A 109 13.62 -4.23 -11.59
N PRO A 110 13.75 -5.39 -10.92
CA PRO A 110 12.61 -6.10 -10.36
C PRO A 110 11.85 -5.23 -9.36
N VAL A 111 10.53 -5.42 -9.28
CA VAL A 111 9.67 -4.73 -8.32
C VAL A 111 9.74 -5.47 -6.99
N GLU A 112 10.13 -4.78 -5.93
CA GLU A 112 10.39 -5.38 -4.61
C GLU A 112 9.30 -5.03 -3.61
N THR A 113 9.17 -5.82 -2.55
CA THR A 113 8.11 -5.60 -1.56
C THR A 113 8.65 -4.97 -0.28
N VAL A 114 7.84 -4.10 0.31
CA VAL A 114 8.14 -3.48 1.61
C VAL A 114 7.02 -3.79 2.59
N VAL A 115 7.38 -4.45 3.70
CA VAL A 115 6.49 -4.69 4.82
C VAL A 115 6.51 -3.48 5.75
N ARG A 116 5.34 -2.93 6.05
CA ARG A 116 5.11 -1.85 7.01
C ARG A 116 4.33 -2.41 8.17
N SER A 117 4.80 -2.20 9.40
CA SER A 117 4.12 -2.71 10.59
C SER A 117 4.13 -1.71 11.73
N GLY A 118 3.10 -1.78 12.56
CA GLY A 118 2.97 -0.93 13.74
C GLY A 118 1.70 -1.21 14.52
N GLU A 119 1.12 -0.18 15.13
CA GLU A 119 0.05 -0.28 16.12
C GLU A 119 -1.17 0.56 15.75
N ILE A 120 -2.35 -0.05 15.89
CA ILE A 120 -3.65 0.58 15.78
C ILE A 120 -3.95 1.26 17.12
N LEU A 121 -4.09 2.58 17.10
CA LEU A 121 -4.40 3.37 18.29
C LEU A 121 -5.92 3.41 18.54
N ASN A 122 -6.69 3.46 17.47
CA ASN A 122 -8.15 3.33 17.44
C ASN A 122 -8.59 2.98 16.01
N ASP A 123 -9.89 2.84 15.78
CA ASP A 123 -10.46 2.43 14.50
C ASP A 123 -10.19 3.40 13.34
N THR A 124 -9.77 4.64 13.62
CA THR A 124 -9.45 5.68 12.62
C THR A 124 -7.99 6.09 12.56
N THR A 125 -7.14 5.53 13.42
CA THR A 125 -5.73 5.95 13.52
C THR A 125 -4.82 4.76 13.82
N PHE A 126 -3.75 4.63 13.04
CA PHE A 126 -2.65 3.74 13.36
C PHE A 126 -1.30 4.41 13.11
N VAL A 127 -0.24 3.84 13.68
CA VAL A 127 1.14 4.30 13.52
C VAL A 127 1.95 3.18 12.93
N ILE A 128 2.77 3.48 11.92
CA ILE A 128 3.78 2.57 11.39
C ILE A 128 5.13 2.87 12.03
N GLU A 129 5.69 1.84 12.65
CA GLU A 129 6.91 1.90 13.45
C GLU A 129 8.10 1.29 12.71
N LYS A 130 7.84 0.33 11.81
CA LYS A 130 8.89 -0.46 11.15
C LYS A 130 8.59 -0.65 9.67
N PHE A 131 9.63 -0.53 8.87
CA PHE A 131 9.63 -0.83 7.44
C PHE A 131 10.71 -1.88 7.19
N PHE A 132 10.34 -3.03 6.66
CA PHE A 132 11.25 -4.09 6.26
C PHE A 132 11.27 -4.20 4.74
N ASN A 133 12.42 -3.98 4.13
CA ASN A 133 12.59 -4.07 2.68
C ASN A 133 13.06 -5.49 2.31
N ASN A 134 12.24 -6.22 1.55
CA ASN A 134 12.59 -7.58 1.13
C ASN A 134 13.75 -7.62 0.11
N TYR A 135 14.10 -6.48 -0.50
CA TYR A 135 15.23 -6.38 -1.43
C TYR A 135 16.60 -6.55 -0.74
N ASP A 136 16.84 -5.76 0.31
CA ASP A 136 18.15 -5.71 0.99
C ASP A 136 18.10 -6.26 2.43
N GLY A 137 16.94 -6.76 2.86
CA GLY A 137 16.70 -7.29 4.20
C GLY A 137 16.83 -6.25 5.30
N LYS A 138 16.86 -4.94 4.96
CA LYS A 138 17.02 -3.89 5.96
C LYS A 138 15.71 -3.53 6.60
N THR A 139 15.78 -3.35 7.91
CA THR A 139 14.71 -2.74 8.69
C THR A 139 15.06 -1.29 8.96
N SER A 140 14.13 -0.38 8.68
CA SER A 140 14.16 0.99 9.18
C SER A 140 13.04 1.20 10.18
N VAL A 141 13.28 2.10 11.14
CA VAL A 141 12.32 2.48 12.18
C VAL A 141 11.79 3.87 11.83
N GLY A 142 10.48 4.04 11.93
CA GLY A 142 9.80 5.31 11.70
C GLY A 142 8.71 5.55 12.74
N ASN A 143 7.96 6.63 12.55
CA ASN A 143 6.80 6.96 13.35
C ASN A 143 5.79 7.69 12.45
N ASP A 144 5.28 6.95 11.48
CA ASP A 144 4.35 7.48 10.49
C ASP A 144 2.91 7.24 10.95
N THR A 145 2.24 8.31 11.37
CA THR A 145 0.82 8.25 11.74
C THR A 145 -0.07 8.31 10.50
N PHE A 146 -0.98 7.36 10.39
CA PHE A 146 -2.00 7.29 9.37
C PHE A 146 -3.37 7.64 9.96
N TYR A 147 -4.13 8.43 9.21
CA TYR A 147 -5.47 8.91 9.58
C TYR A 147 -6.50 8.44 8.57
N PHE A 148 -7.67 8.04 9.05
CA PHE A 148 -8.79 7.64 8.23
C PHE A 148 -9.48 8.84 7.59
N HIS A 149 -9.81 8.70 6.31
CA HIS A 149 -10.72 9.56 5.58
C HIS A 149 -11.85 8.70 5.01
N GLN A 150 -13.09 9.03 5.37
CA GLN A 150 -14.27 8.33 4.86
C GLN A 150 -14.45 8.63 3.38
N PHE A 151 -14.52 7.60 2.54
CA PHE A 151 -14.54 7.77 1.08
C PHE A 151 -15.28 6.64 0.38
N SER A 152 -16.09 6.97 -0.63
CA SER A 152 -16.83 6.00 -1.44
C SER A 152 -17.26 6.59 -2.79
N PRO A 153 -17.31 5.79 -3.88
CA PRO A 153 -16.81 4.41 -3.97
C PRO A 153 -15.28 4.35 -3.86
N LYS A 154 -14.76 3.25 -3.30
CA LYS A 154 -13.32 2.96 -3.36
C LYS A 154 -12.97 2.36 -4.73
N PRO A 155 -11.69 2.44 -5.15
CA PRO A 155 -11.16 1.63 -6.25
C PRO A 155 -11.49 0.14 -6.08
N ASP A 156 -11.58 -0.59 -7.20
CA ASP A 156 -11.81 -2.03 -7.17
C ASP A 156 -10.58 -2.75 -6.60
N SER A 157 -10.81 -3.71 -5.69
CA SER A 157 -9.74 -4.53 -5.11
C SER A 157 -9.37 -5.75 -5.96
N THR A 158 -10.12 -6.03 -7.03
CA THR A 158 -9.91 -7.16 -7.93
C THR A 158 -8.66 -6.95 -8.77
N ASN A 159 -7.71 -7.90 -8.71
CA ASN A 159 -6.48 -7.88 -9.50
C ASN A 159 -5.98 -9.31 -9.75
N THR A 160 -5.05 -9.46 -10.70
CA THR A 160 -4.45 -10.76 -11.07
C THR A 160 -3.10 -11.04 -10.39
N PHE A 161 -2.63 -10.14 -9.52
CA PHE A 161 -1.30 -10.20 -8.92
C PHE A 161 -1.30 -10.92 -7.56
N ILE A 162 -2.42 -10.84 -6.85
CA ILE A 162 -2.62 -11.41 -5.52
C ILE A 162 -3.67 -12.51 -5.63
N ASN A 163 -3.23 -13.75 -5.43
CA ASN A 163 -4.11 -14.93 -5.34
C ASN A 163 -4.53 -15.14 -3.89
#